data_AF-A0A7C9E8N9-F1
#
_entry.id   AF-A0A7C9E8N9-F1
#
_cell.length_a   1.000
_cell.length_b   1.000
_cell.length_c   1.000
_cell.angle_alpha   90.00
_cell.angle_beta   90.00
_cell.angle_gamma   90.00
#
_symmetry.space_group_name_H-M   'P 1'
#
loop_
_entity.id
_entity.type
_entity.pdbx_description
1 polymer ?
#
loop_
_entity_poly.entity_id
_entity_poly.type
_entity_poly.pdbx_seq_one_letter_code
_entity_poly.pdbx_strand_id
1 'polypeptide(L)'
;MSLSVTRNHSSLVSLFPTSTSPRSSQVSQILTFCKSGLFVEALKLFKATDPVEISSDVKPLVYASLLQTATKVKLFYHGLQIHSHVVKFGIEAYSIVGNSLLSLYFKAGSSLIEATKLFEELSAKDV
;
A
#
# COMPACT_ATOMS: atom_id res chain seq x y z
N MET A 1 0.08 -52.72 33.69
CA MET A 1 -0.98 -52.22 32.80
C MET A 1 -1.34 -50.81 33.25
N SER A 2 -1.14 -49.83 32.36
CA SER A 2 -1.79 -48.52 32.19
C SER A 2 -2.34 -47.73 33.40
N LEU A 3 -2.31 -46.39 33.46
CA LEU A 3 -1.78 -45.32 32.60
C LEU A 3 -1.82 -44.04 33.44
N SER A 4 -0.87 -43.16 33.19
CA SER A 4 -0.66 -41.86 33.80
C SER A 4 -1.83 -40.89 33.60
N VAL A 5 -2.15 -40.14 34.65
CA VAL A 5 -2.86 -38.86 34.56
C VAL A 5 -1.88 -37.81 34.06
N THR A 6 -2.20 -37.09 32.99
CA THR A 6 -1.75 -35.70 32.79
C THR A 6 -2.55 -35.02 31.66
N ARG A 7 -3.35 -34.03 32.07
CA ARG A 7 -3.39 -32.68 31.49
C ARG A 7 -3.45 -32.57 29.96
N ASN A 8 -4.67 -32.58 29.41
CA ASN A 8 -4.92 -32.06 28.07
C ASN A 8 -4.78 -30.53 28.09
N HIS A 9 -3.61 -30.04 27.68
CA HIS A 9 -3.41 -28.66 27.28
C HIS A 9 -4.12 -28.42 25.95
N SER A 10 -4.97 -27.42 25.98
CA SER A 10 -5.67 -26.82 24.85
C SER A 10 -4.72 -26.13 23.88
N SER A 11 -5.16 -26.12 22.62
CA SER A 11 -4.80 -25.22 21.53
C SER A 11 -3.60 -25.63 20.66
N LEU A 12 -3.98 -26.45 19.68
CA LEU A 12 -3.34 -26.65 18.39
C LEU A 12 -3.25 -25.34 17.57
N VAL A 13 -2.35 -25.40 16.59
CA VAL A 13 -2.17 -24.50 15.43
C VAL A 13 -1.02 -23.49 15.59
N SER A 14 0.20 -24.03 15.53
CA SER A 14 1.33 -23.35 14.94
C SER A 14 1.18 -23.38 13.40
N LEU A 15 0.65 -22.31 12.81
CA LEU A 15 0.75 -22.09 11.37
C LEU A 15 1.66 -20.90 11.12
N PHE A 16 2.55 -21.08 10.15
CA PHE A 16 3.59 -20.18 9.63
C PHE A 16 4.98 -20.31 10.29
N PRO A 17 5.82 -21.22 9.76
CA PRO A 17 7.25 -20.99 9.75
C PRO A 17 7.60 -20.20 8.48
N THR A 18 7.97 -18.92 8.59
CA THR A 18 8.90 -18.33 7.60
C THR A 18 9.76 -17.27 8.26
N SER A 19 11.03 -17.62 8.47
CA SER A 19 12.13 -16.68 8.59
C SER A 19 12.20 -15.87 7.29
N THR A 20 11.54 -14.72 7.27
CA THR A 20 11.73 -13.69 6.25
C THR A 20 12.12 -12.42 6.96
N SER A 21 13.10 -11.70 6.40
CA SER A 21 13.57 -10.42 6.94
C SER A 21 12.37 -9.55 7.37
N PRO A 22 12.37 -8.96 8.57
CA PRO A 22 11.22 -8.22 9.10
C PRO A 22 10.65 -7.17 8.11
N ARG A 23 11.50 -6.65 7.22
CA ARG A 23 11.17 -5.61 6.22
C ARG A 23 10.39 -6.14 5.01
N SER A 24 10.77 -7.31 4.46
CA SER A 24 10.02 -7.92 3.36
C SER A 24 8.64 -8.40 3.84
N SER A 25 8.53 -8.73 5.13
CA SER A 25 7.26 -9.06 5.78
C SER A 25 6.31 -7.85 5.83
N GLN A 26 6.79 -6.66 6.21
CA GLN A 26 5.95 -5.46 6.26
C GLN A 26 5.40 -5.05 4.89
N VAL A 27 6.25 -5.01 3.86
CA VAL A 27 5.80 -4.69 2.49
C VAL A 27 4.73 -5.67 2.01
N SER A 28 4.94 -6.97 2.22
CA SER A 28 3.97 -8.00 1.86
C SER A 28 2.63 -7.84 2.61
N GLN A 29 2.68 -7.49 3.89
CA GLN A 29 1.49 -7.20 4.69
C GLN A 29 0.74 -5.96 4.20
N ILE A 30 1.44 -4.87 3.86
CA ILE A 30 0.82 -3.67 3.27
C ILE A 30 0.06 -4.05 2.00
N LEU A 31 0.70 -4.80 1.09
CA LEU A 31 0.08 -5.25 -0.15
C LEU A 31 -1.12 -6.17 0.11
N THR A 32 -1.04 -7.01 1.14
CA THR A 32 -2.15 -7.89 1.55
C THR A 32 -3.33 -7.08 2.06
N PHE A 33 -3.11 -6.10 2.94
CA PHE A 33 -4.17 -5.20 3.40
C PHE A 33 -4.79 -4.41 2.23
N CYS A 34 -3.98 -3.93 1.29
CA CYS A 34 -4.47 -3.25 0.09
C CYS A 34 -5.40 -4.15 -0.74
N LYS A 35 -4.98 -5.41 -0.99
CA LYS A 35 -5.79 -6.41 -1.72
C LYS A 35 -7.11 -6.71 -1.01
N SER A 36 -7.12 -6.71 0.32
CA SER A 36 -8.32 -6.91 1.14
C SER A 36 -9.18 -5.66 1.32
N GLY A 37 -8.81 -4.51 0.74
CA GLY A 37 -9.56 -3.25 0.91
C GLY A 37 -9.37 -2.56 2.26
N LEU A 38 -8.48 -3.07 3.11
CA LEU A 38 -8.22 -2.57 4.47
C LEU A 38 -7.24 -1.41 4.44
N PHE A 39 -7.65 -0.29 3.83
CA PHE A 39 -6.79 0.86 3.58
C PHE A 39 -6.19 1.45 4.86
N VAL A 40 -6.97 1.55 5.94
CA VAL A 40 -6.52 2.15 7.20
C VAL A 40 -5.39 1.32 7.83
N GLU A 41 -5.50 -0.01 7.81
CA GLU A 41 -4.45 -0.90 8.33
C GLU A 41 -3.20 -0.88 7.44
N ALA A 42 -3.38 -0.87 6.11
CA ALA A 42 -2.28 -0.67 5.17
C ALA A 42 -1.53 0.64 5.45
N LEU A 43 -2.27 1.73 5.69
CA LEU A 43 -1.68 3.05 5.94
C LEU A 43 -0.97 3.14 7.29
N LYS A 44 -1.52 2.51 8.35
CA LYS A 44 -0.85 2.43 9.66
C LYS A 44 0.50 1.73 9.54
N LEU A 45 0.54 0.58 8.87
CA LEU A 45 1.78 -0.16 8.68
C LEU A 45 2.75 0.61 7.78
N PHE A 46 2.25 1.21 6.69
CA PHE A 46 3.04 2.06 5.80
C PHE A 46 3.68 3.25 6.53
N LYS A 47 2.96 3.91 7.46
CA LYS A 47 3.52 5.00 8.27
C LYS A 47 4.60 4.54 9.26
N ALA A 48 4.54 3.28 9.68
CA ALA A 48 5.55 2.67 10.55
C ALA A 48 6.76 2.13 9.77
N THR A 49 6.68 2.03 8.44
CA THR A 49 7.78 1.64 7.56
C THR A 49 8.49 2.89 7.03
N ASP A 50 9.81 2.96 7.15
CA ASP A 50 10.58 4.03 6.51
C ASP A 50 10.50 3.86 4.98
N PRO A 51 9.93 4.83 4.24
CA PRO A 51 9.84 4.73 2.78
C PRO A 51 11.20 4.65 2.08
N VAL A 52 12.29 5.10 2.70
CA VAL A 52 13.66 4.99 2.16
C VAL A 52 14.13 3.53 2.18
N GLU A 53 13.72 2.74 3.18
CA GLU A 53 14.09 1.33 3.33
C GLU A 53 13.31 0.39 2.39
N ILE A 54 12.19 0.84 1.79
CA ILE A 54 11.44 0.06 0.82
C ILE A 54 12.28 -0.07 -0.46
N SER A 55 12.60 -1.29 -0.88
CA SER A 55 13.39 -1.53 -2.09
C SER A 55 12.77 -0.89 -3.34
N SER A 56 13.60 -0.30 -4.19
CA SER A 56 13.18 0.54 -5.32
C SER A 56 12.37 -0.22 -6.39
N ASP A 57 12.56 -1.55 -6.50
CA ASP A 57 11.82 -2.44 -7.40
C ASP A 57 10.36 -2.62 -6.96
N VAL A 58 10.10 -2.71 -5.65
CA VAL A 58 8.74 -2.90 -5.10
C VAL A 58 8.06 -1.58 -4.71
N LYS A 59 8.82 -0.49 -4.53
CA LYS A 59 8.29 0.81 -4.10
C LYS A 59 7.13 1.28 -5.00
N PRO A 60 7.23 1.31 -6.34
CA PRO A 60 6.12 1.72 -7.20
C PRO A 60 4.86 0.88 -7.01
N LEU A 61 5.02 -0.44 -6.81
CA LEU A 61 3.91 -1.37 -6.57
C LEU A 61 3.18 -1.07 -5.26
N VAL A 62 3.91 -0.76 -4.18
CA VAL A 62 3.34 -0.40 -2.87
C VAL A 62 2.50 0.86 -2.98
N TYR A 63 3.06 1.92 -3.57
CA TYR A 63 2.36 3.20 -3.73
C TYR A 63 1.14 3.07 -4.65
N ALA A 64 1.27 2.39 -5.78
CA ALA A 64 0.14 2.14 -6.68
C ALA A 64 -0.98 1.36 -5.98
N SER A 65 -0.64 0.34 -5.17
CA SER A 65 -1.63 -0.44 -4.42
C SER A 65 -2.36 0.42 -3.39
N LEU A 66 -1.64 1.27 -2.63
CA LEU A 66 -2.25 2.20 -1.68
C LEU A 66 -3.20 3.19 -2.38
N LEU A 67 -2.78 3.78 -3.51
CA LEU A 67 -3.60 4.69 -4.30
C LEU A 67 -4.86 4.02 -4.85
N GLN A 68 -4.73 2.82 -5.42
CA GLN A 68 -5.87 2.04 -5.92
C GLN A 68 -6.84 1.69 -4.81
N THR A 69 -6.34 1.25 -3.66
CA THR A 69 -7.20 0.95 -2.51
C THR A 69 -7.87 2.21 -1.97
N ALA A 70 -7.16 3.33 -1.83
CA ALA A 70 -7.74 4.63 -1.46
C ALA A 70 -8.87 5.04 -2.41
N THR A 71 -8.65 4.85 -3.72
CA THR A 71 -9.65 5.09 -4.75
C THR A 71 -10.90 4.23 -4.56
N LYS A 72 -10.71 2.91 -4.35
CA LYS A 72 -11.79 1.95 -4.14
C LYS A 72 -12.63 2.28 -2.90
N VAL A 73 -11.98 2.71 -1.81
CA VAL A 73 -12.67 3.09 -0.56
C VAL A 73 -13.06 4.57 -0.50
N LYS A 74 -12.93 5.32 -1.60
CA LYS A 74 -13.28 6.75 -1.73
C LYS A 74 -12.61 7.67 -0.70
N LEU A 75 -11.39 7.36 -0.28
CA LEU A 75 -10.62 8.17 0.67
C LEU A 75 -9.63 9.10 -0.06
N PHE A 76 -10.18 10.08 -0.78
CA PHE A 76 -9.41 10.98 -1.65
C PHE A 76 -8.28 11.73 -0.93
N TYR A 77 -8.59 12.39 0.18
CA TYR A 77 -7.59 13.18 0.94
C TYR A 77 -6.43 12.32 1.47
N HIS A 78 -6.68 11.06 1.82
CA HIS A 78 -5.60 10.15 2.19
C HIS A 78 -4.77 9.73 0.96
N GLY A 79 -5.42 9.53 -0.19
CA GLY A 79 -4.74 9.34 -1.46
C GLY A 79 -3.83 10.52 -1.83
N LEU A 80 -4.24 11.76 -1.54
CA LEU A 80 -3.41 12.95 -1.75
C LEU A 80 -2.14 12.95 -0.88
N GLN A 81 -2.22 12.46 0.35
CA GLN A 81 -1.02 12.27 1.20
C GLN A 81 -0.04 11.26 0.57
N ILE A 82 -0.58 10.17 0.01
CA ILE A 82 0.23 9.19 -0.73
C ILE A 82 0.83 9.83 -1.99
N HIS A 83 0.09 10.70 -2.69
CA HIS A 83 0.60 11.43 -3.85
C HIS A 83 1.78 12.35 -3.49
N SER A 84 1.74 13.06 -2.36
CA SER A 84 2.89 13.86 -1.90
C SER A 84 4.16 13.03 -1.75
N HIS A 85 4.05 11.79 -1.27
CA HIS A 85 5.18 10.86 -1.19
C HIS A 85 5.64 10.40 -2.59
N VAL A 86 4.71 10.13 -3.50
CA VAL A 86 5.04 9.76 -4.88
C VAL A 86 5.92 10.82 -5.53
N VAL A 87 5.54 12.10 -5.43
CA VAL A 87 6.33 13.24 -5.94
C VAL A 87 7.67 13.36 -5.22
N LYS A 88 7.67 13.22 -3.88
CA LYS A 88 8.90 13.29 -3.08
C LYS A 88 9.95 12.25 -3.51
N PHE A 89 9.52 11.06 -3.89
CA PHE A 89 10.41 9.98 -4.32
C PHE A 89 10.60 9.88 -5.84
N GLY A 90 9.98 10.77 -6.63
CA GLY A 90 10.10 10.79 -8.09
C GLY A 90 9.56 9.53 -8.76
N ILE A 91 8.59 8.84 -8.14
CA ILE A 91 8.05 7.57 -8.65
C ILE A 91 6.78 7.74 -9.49
N GLU A 92 6.36 8.97 -9.78
CA GLU A 92 5.23 9.25 -10.68
C GLU A 92 5.49 8.81 -12.13
N ALA A 93 6.76 8.76 -12.53
CA ALA A 93 7.19 8.33 -13.87
C ALA A 93 6.90 6.84 -14.14
N TYR A 94 6.70 6.02 -13.10
CA TYR A 94 6.27 4.64 -13.26
C TYR A 94 4.80 4.61 -13.67
N SER A 95 4.51 4.05 -14.84
CA SER A 95 3.16 3.98 -15.42
C SER A 95 2.10 3.41 -14.46
N ILE A 96 2.46 2.41 -13.64
CA ILE A 96 1.56 1.83 -12.64
C ILE A 96 1.14 2.85 -11.56
N VAL A 97 2.05 3.75 -11.18
CA VAL A 97 1.79 4.81 -10.20
C VAL A 97 0.97 5.92 -10.85
N GLY A 98 1.39 6.41 -12.03
CA GLY A 98 0.66 7.42 -12.79
C GLY A 98 -0.79 7.02 -13.06
N ASN A 99 -1.04 5.80 -13.52
CA ASN A 99 -2.40 5.28 -13.75
C ASN A 99 -3.23 5.17 -12.46
N SER A 100 -2.58 4.89 -11.33
CA SER A 100 -3.24 4.81 -10.02
C SER A 100 -3.59 6.21 -9.49
N LEU A 101 -2.72 7.21 -9.69
CA LEU A 101 -3.02 8.62 -9.43
C LEU A 101 -4.20 9.09 -10.29
N LEU A 102 -4.16 8.80 -11.60
CA LEU A 102 -5.24 9.14 -12.51
C LEU A 102 -6.59 8.59 -12.03
N SER A 103 -6.60 7.32 -11.63
CA SER A 103 -7.78 6.69 -11.05
C SER A 103 -8.23 7.37 -9.75
N LEU A 104 -7.30 7.75 -8.88
CA LEU A 104 -7.61 8.47 -7.64
C LEU A 104 -8.32 9.80 -7.93
N TYR A 105 -7.75 10.62 -8.80
CA TYR A 105 -8.28 11.95 -9.12
C TYR A 105 -9.61 11.88 -9.87
N PHE A 106 -9.80 10.94 -10.81
CA PHE A 106 -11.06 10.84 -11.55
C PHE A 106 -12.18 10.11 -10.82
N LYS A 107 -11.87 9.09 -10.00
CA LYS A 107 -12.89 8.21 -9.40
C LYS A 107 -13.18 8.51 -7.93
N ALA A 108 -12.20 9.02 -7.19
CA ALA A 108 -12.37 9.39 -5.79
C ALA A 108 -12.32 10.90 -5.56
N GLY A 109 -11.71 11.66 -6.47
CA GLY A 109 -11.68 13.12 -6.43
C GLY A 109 -13.06 13.76 -6.50
N SER A 110 -13.13 15.00 -6.02
CA SER A 110 -14.40 15.75 -5.92
C SER A 110 -14.71 16.56 -7.17
N SER A 111 -13.71 16.86 -8.01
CA SER A 111 -13.86 17.71 -9.20
C SER A 111 -12.91 17.31 -10.32
N LEU A 112 -13.44 17.26 -11.55
CA LEU A 112 -12.71 17.00 -12.79
C LEU A 112 -11.57 18.00 -13.00
N ILE A 113 -11.70 19.21 -12.46
CA ILE A 113 -10.72 20.29 -12.54
C ILE A 113 -9.39 19.92 -11.85
N GLU A 114 -9.44 19.25 -10.69
CA GLU A 114 -8.22 18.83 -9.99
C GLU A 114 -7.48 17.74 -10.76
N ALA A 115 -8.22 16.85 -11.42
CA ALA A 115 -7.65 15.82 -12.29
C ALA A 115 -6.98 16.42 -13.53
N THR A 116 -7.58 17.45 -14.14
CA THR A 116 -7.02 18.14 -15.31
C THR A 116 -5.70 18.85 -14.98
N LYS A 117 -5.62 19.56 -13.84
CA LYS A 117 -4.38 20.24 -13.42
C LYS A 117 -3.20 19.27 -13.23
N LEU A 118 -3.44 18.11 -12.62
CA LEU A 118 -2.40 17.08 -12.50
C LEU A 118 -1.88 16.63 -13.87
N PHE A 119 -2.78 16.49 -14.85
CA PHE A 119 -2.43 16.02 -16.18
C PHE A 119 -1.56 17.04 -16.94
N GLU A 120 -1.81 18.32 -16.74
CA GLU A 120 -0.97 19.41 -17.25
C GLU A 120 0.43 19.38 -16.62
N GLU A 121 0.52 19.15 -15.31
CA GLU A 121 1.82 19.04 -14.60
C GLU A 121 2.64 17.81 -15.03
N LEU A 122 1.98 16.69 -15.32
CA LEU A 122 2.66 15.47 -15.79
C LEU A 122 3.13 15.61 -17.25
N SER A 123 2.34 16.25 -18.13
CA SER A 123 2.70 16.44 -19.54
C SER A 123 3.80 17.48 -19.76
N ALA A 124 3.95 18.45 -18.85
CA ALA A 124 5.02 19.45 -18.92
C ALA A 124 6.43 18.90 -18.67
N LYS A 125 6.58 17.64 -18.25
CA LYS A 125 7.89 17.00 -17.99
C LYS A 125 8.48 16.26 -19.21
N ASP A 126 7.76 16.18 -20.34
CA ASP A 126 8.19 15.45 -21.54
C ASP A 126 8.59 16.37 -22.73
N VAL A 127 9.13 17.58 -22.48
CA VAL A 127 9.71 18.46 -23.53
C VAL A 127 11.14 18.86 -23.21
#